data_AF-A0A433I4K0-F1
#
_entry.id   AF-A0A433I4K0-F1
#
_cell.length_a   1.000
_cell.length_b   1.000
_cell.length_c   1.000
_cell.angle_alpha   90.00
_cell.angle_beta   90.00
_cell.angle_gamma   90.00
#
_symmetry.space_group_name_H-M   'P 1'
#
loop_
_entity.id
_entity.type
_entity.pdbx_description
1 polymer ?
#
loop_
_entity_poly.entity_id
_entity_poly.type
_entity_poly.pdbx_seq_one_letter_code
_entity_poly.pdbx_strand_id
1 'polypeptide(L)'
;MSGIEWNEDTLPTLGKVFLRHVIDHMLGCSESTVRFGKTGQGIMPNYQIISPNGVIKTLRGSSHDAFKQVGAFDEKRISRPFLLAEIQHAFDKA
;
A
#
# COMPACT_ATOMS: atom_id res chain seq x y z
N MET A 1 -21.52 -1.86 0.01
CA MET A 1 -20.71 -0.65 -0.16
C MET A 1 -19.58 -0.98 -1.11
N SER A 2 -19.50 -0.29 -2.25
CA SER A 2 -18.34 -0.32 -3.14
C SER A 2 -17.20 0.43 -2.45
N GLY A 3 -16.13 -0.29 -2.08
CA GLY A 3 -14.91 0.33 -1.56
C GLY A 3 -14.12 1.00 -2.68
N ILE A 4 -13.07 1.73 -2.33
CA ILE A 4 -12.15 2.34 -3.29
C ILE A 4 -11.46 1.25 -4.12
N GLU A 5 -11.37 1.47 -5.42
CA GLU A 5 -10.62 0.61 -6.32
C GLU A 5 -9.24 1.22 -6.60
N TRP A 6 -8.21 0.51 -6.16
CA TRP A 6 -6.82 0.85 -6.42
C TRP A 6 -6.37 0.18 -7.71
N ASN A 7 -5.86 0.97 -8.65
CA ASN A 7 -5.31 0.54 -9.94
C ASN A 7 -4.25 1.54 -10.43
N GLU A 8 -3.75 1.36 -11.65
CA GLU A 8 -2.68 2.20 -12.21
C GLU A 8 -3.04 3.68 -12.36
N ASP A 9 -4.33 4.00 -12.48
CA ASP A 9 -4.83 5.37 -12.64
C ASP A 9 -5.13 6.03 -11.29
N THR A 10 -5.53 5.25 -10.28
CA THR A 10 -5.87 5.77 -8.94
C THR A 10 -4.71 5.76 -7.96
N LEU A 11 -3.69 4.90 -8.14
CA LEU A 11 -2.50 4.91 -7.28
C LEU A 11 -1.74 6.25 -7.28
N PRO A 12 -1.53 6.94 -8.43
CA PRO A 12 -0.84 8.23 -8.45
C PRO A 12 -1.52 9.29 -7.58
N THR A 13 -2.84 9.21 -7.35
CA THR A 13 -3.58 10.21 -6.56
C THR A 13 -3.22 10.18 -5.07
N LEU A 14 -2.49 9.16 -4.60
CA LEU A 14 -1.92 9.10 -3.25
C LEU A 14 -0.79 10.12 -3.04
N GLY A 15 -0.20 10.61 -4.13
CA GLY A 15 0.83 11.64 -4.12
C GLY A 15 2.25 11.13 -3.82
N LYS A 16 3.25 11.87 -4.30
CA LYS A 16 4.67 11.49 -4.21
C LYS A 16 5.17 11.20 -2.79
N VAL A 17 4.77 12.00 -1.81
CA VAL A 17 5.25 11.84 -0.42
C VAL A 17 4.78 10.50 0.15
N PHE A 18 3.51 10.18 0.00
CA PHE A 18 2.96 8.91 0.47
C PHE A 18 3.60 7.72 -0.24
N LEU A 19 3.69 7.79 -1.57
CA LEU A 19 4.25 6.71 -2.39
C LEU A 19 5.75 6.50 -2.11
N ARG A 20 6.52 7.56 -1.82
CA ARG A 20 7.91 7.45 -1.37
C ARG A 20 8.02 6.62 -0.09
N HIS A 21 7.20 6.93 0.91
CA HIS A 21 7.20 6.16 2.16
C HIS A 21 6.82 4.70 1.95
N VAL A 22 5.91 4.40 1.02
CA VAL A 22 5.57 3.00 0.67
C VAL A 22 6.80 2.30 0.08
N ILE A 23 7.49 2.93 -0.88
CA ILE A 23 8.71 2.39 -1.49
C ILE A 23 9.79 2.12 -0.44
N ASP A 24 10.03 3.07 0.47
CA ASP A 24 11.01 2.93 1.54
C ASP A 24 10.66 1.74 2.45
N HIS A 25 9.38 1.54 2.73
CA HIS A 25 8.90 0.42 3.54
C HIS A 25 8.91 -0.93 2.82
N MET A 26 8.92 -0.94 1.50
CA MET A 26 9.13 -2.16 0.69
C MET A 26 10.61 -2.56 0.67
N LEU A 27 11.49 -1.75 1.27
CA LEU A 27 12.94 -1.96 1.41
C LEU A 27 13.68 -2.13 0.08
N GLY A 28 13.12 -1.59 -1.02
CA GLY A 28 13.69 -1.75 -2.35
C GLY A 28 13.68 -3.18 -2.90
N CYS A 29 13.03 -4.13 -2.21
CA CYS A 29 12.93 -5.51 -2.67
C CYS A 29 11.91 -5.61 -3.80
N SER A 30 12.34 -6.01 -5.00
CA SER A 30 11.48 -6.13 -6.19
C SER A 30 10.34 -7.15 -6.03
N GLU A 31 10.56 -8.17 -5.20
CA GLU A 31 9.60 -9.23 -4.89
C GLU A 31 8.65 -8.86 -3.74
N SER A 32 8.89 -7.75 -3.04
CA SER A 32 7.93 -7.25 -2.05
C SER A 32 6.65 -6.82 -2.74
N THR A 33 5.52 -7.08 -2.08
CA THR A 33 4.22 -6.58 -2.53
C THR A 33 3.59 -5.69 -1.48
N VAL A 34 2.79 -4.71 -1.93
CA VAL A 34 1.97 -3.86 -1.06
C VAL A 34 0.50 -4.04 -1.41
N ARG A 35 -0.36 -3.97 -0.39
CA ARG A 35 -1.81 -3.94 -0.53
C ARG A 35 -2.36 -2.74 0.25
N PHE A 36 -3.33 -2.02 -0.32
CA PHE A 36 -3.91 -0.79 0.25
C PHE A 36 -5.34 -1.02 0.71
N GLY A 37 -5.68 -0.49 1.89
CA GLY A 37 -7.05 -0.50 2.40
C GLY A 37 -8.01 0.20 1.44
N LYS A 38 -9.17 -0.42 1.21
CA LYS A 38 -10.22 0.08 0.31
C LYS A 38 -11.31 0.88 1.04
N THR A 39 -11.22 0.96 2.36
CA THR A 39 -12.20 1.62 3.22
C THR A 39 -11.73 3.03 3.58
N GLY A 40 -12.66 3.97 3.73
CA GLY A 40 -12.35 5.35 4.11
C GLY A 40 -12.43 6.31 2.93
N GLN A 41 -11.66 7.40 2.98
CA GLN A 41 -11.72 8.49 1.99
C GLN A 41 -10.74 8.33 0.82
N GLY A 42 -9.80 7.38 0.88
CA GLY A 42 -8.86 7.13 -0.23
C GLY A 42 -7.74 8.14 -0.36
N ILE A 43 -7.41 8.87 0.70
CA ILE A 43 -6.34 9.87 0.69
C ILE A 43 -5.05 9.28 1.28
N MET A 44 -5.15 8.62 2.43
CA MET A 44 -4.04 8.00 3.15
C MET A 44 -4.46 6.62 3.67
N PRO A 45 -4.62 5.63 2.78
CA PRO A 45 -5.05 4.30 3.18
C PRO A 45 -4.00 3.64 4.07
N ASN A 46 -4.45 2.91 5.09
CA ASN A 46 -3.57 1.94 5.75
C ASN A 46 -3.16 0.88 4.72
N TYR A 47 -1.95 0.37 4.85
CA TYR A 47 -1.39 -0.55 3.86
C TYR A 47 -0.58 -1.64 4.55
N GLN A 48 -0.48 -2.80 3.91
CA GLN A 48 0.39 -3.89 4.35
C GLN A 48 1.40 -4.21 3.28
N ILE A 49 2.60 -4.57 3.72
CA ILE A 49 3.67 -5.04 2.86
C ILE A 49 3.94 -6.50 3.20
N ILE A 50 4.05 -7.32 2.17
CA ILE A 50 4.45 -8.72 2.26
C ILE A 50 5.85 -8.81 1.66
N SER A 51 6.81 -9.16 2.51
CA SER A 51 8.20 -9.37 2.11
C SER A 51 8.38 -10.73 1.41
N PRO A 52 9.48 -10.96 0.67
CA PRO A 52 9.70 -12.22 -0.06
C PRO A 52 9.74 -13.46 0.87
N ASN A 53 10.15 -13.27 2.12
CA ASN A 53 10.15 -14.31 3.16
C ASN A 53 8.77 -14.52 3.83
N GLY A 54 7.71 -13.88 3.31
CA GLY A 54 6.35 -13.98 3.84
C GLY A 54 6.06 -13.12 5.06
N VAL A 55 7.01 -12.33 5.55
CA VAL A 55 6.78 -11.41 6.68
C VAL A 55 5.81 -10.30 6.26
N ILE A 56 4.74 -10.14 7.05
CA ILE A 56 3.71 -9.13 6.84
C ILE A 56 3.96 -7.95 7.80
N LYS A 57 4.06 -6.75 7.25
CA LYS A 57 4.11 -5.49 8.01
C LYS A 57 2.86 -4.67 7.70
N THR A 58 2.08 -4.32 8.72
CA THR A 58 0.92 -3.42 8.61
C THR A 58 1.30 -2.01 9.03
N LEU A 59 0.86 -1.01 8.28
CA LEU A 59 1.29 0.38 8.39
C LEU A 59 0.10 1.33 8.34
N ARG A 60 0.13 2.38 9.16
CA ARG A 60 -0.86 3.46 9.13
C ARG A 60 -0.61 4.35 7.93
N GLY A 61 -1.65 4.71 7.19
CA GLY A 61 -1.49 5.61 6.04
C GLY A 61 -1.05 7.01 6.45
N SER A 62 -1.56 7.53 7.57
CA SER A 62 -1.30 8.92 7.99
C SER A 62 0.09 9.17 8.56
N SER A 63 0.71 8.16 9.19
CA SER A 63 2.00 8.31 9.85
C SER A 63 3.08 7.38 9.32
N HIS A 64 2.71 6.38 8.51
CA HIS A 64 3.60 5.29 8.09
C HIS A 64 4.23 4.49 9.25
N ASP A 65 3.67 4.59 10.47
CA ASP A 65 4.07 3.76 11.60
C ASP A 65 3.38 2.40 11.60
N ALA A 66 3.93 1.47 12.38
CA ALA A 66 3.34 0.15 12.59
C ALA A 66 1.87 0.24 13.06
N PHE A 67 0.98 -0.43 12.33
CA PHE A 67 -0.43 -0.53 12.69
C PHE A 67 -0.67 -1.81 13.50
N LYS A 68 -0.69 -1.69 14.84
CA LYS A 68 -0.77 -2.80 15.80
C LYS A 68 -2.09 -3.60 15.82
N GLN A 69 -2.95 -3.54 14.79
CA GLN A 69 -3.97 -4.58 14.63
C GLN A 69 -3.28 -5.81 14.02
N VAL A 70 -3.12 -6.83 14.85
CA VAL A 70 -2.14 -7.93 14.73
C VAL A 70 -2.54 -9.01 13.70
N GLY A 71 -3.35 -8.66 12.70
CA GLY A 71 -3.78 -9.57 11.63
C GLY A 71 -3.51 -9.00 10.26
N ALA A 72 -3.31 -9.87 9.25
CA ALA A 72 -3.40 -9.46 7.86
C ALA A 72 -4.75 -8.75 7.65
N PHE A 73 -4.75 -7.69 6.84
CA PHE A 73 -6.00 -7.02 6.52
C PHE A 73 -6.97 -8.00 5.87
N ASP A 74 -8.26 -7.85 6.18
CA ASP A 74 -9.33 -8.59 5.52
C ASP A 74 -9.21 -8.43 4.00
N GLU A 75 -9.05 -9.54 3.28
CA GLU A 75 -8.82 -9.57 1.84
C GLU A 75 -9.92 -8.87 1.05
N LYS A 76 -11.16 -8.86 1.59
CA LYS A 76 -12.30 -8.19 0.97
C LYS A 76 -12.23 -6.67 1.10
N ARG A 77 -11.41 -6.16 2.02
CA ARG A 77 -11.30 -4.73 2.38
C ARG A 77 -9.97 -4.11 1.97
N ILE A 78 -9.17 -4.83 1.18
CA ILE A 78 -7.86 -4.41 0.71
C ILE A 78 -7.70 -4.68 -0.79
N SER A 79 -6.79 -3.97 -1.45
CA SER A 79 -6.46 -4.15 -2.86
C SER A 79 -5.88 -5.52 -3.17
N ARG A 80 -5.75 -5.80 -4.48
CA ARG A 80 -4.81 -6.79 -4.98
C ARG A 80 -3.38 -6.41 -4.55
N PRO A 81 -2.44 -7.37 -4.51
CA PRO A 81 -1.02 -7.03 -4.38
C PRO A 81 -0.55 -6.17 -5.56
N PHE A 82 0.28 -5.18 -5.25
CA PHE A 82 1.05 -4.40 -6.18
C PHE A 82 2.54 -4.66 -5.95
N LEU A 83 3.27 -4.87 -7.03
CA LEU A 83 4.72 -5.01 -7.01
C LEU A 83 5.41 -3.66 -6.86
N LEU A 84 6.67 -3.67 -6.43
CA LEU A 84 7.48 -2.46 -6.31
C LEU A 84 7.51 -1.63 -7.60
N ALA A 85 7.59 -2.30 -8.76
CA ALA A 85 7.60 -1.63 -10.07
C ALA A 85 6.30 -0.84 -10.34
N GLU A 86 5.15 -1.37 -9.93
CA GLU A 86 3.86 -0.69 -10.11
C GLU A 86 3.77 0.56 -9.22
N ILE A 87 4.30 0.48 -8.00
CA ILE A 87 4.36 1.62 -7.07
C ILE A 87 5.35 2.67 -7.56
N GLN A 88 6.48 2.26 -8.13
CA GLN A 88 7.45 3.17 -8.71
C GLN A 88 6.86 3.91 -9.91
N HIS A 89 6.15 3.20 -10.79
CA HIS A 89 5.44 3.81 -11.91
C HIS A 89 4.36 4.80 -11.44
N ALA A 90 3.60 4.47 -10.38
CA ALA A 90 2.65 5.41 -9.79
C ALA A 90 3.35 6.64 -9.19
N PHE A 91 4.50 6.47 -8.54
CA PHE A 91 5.29 7.55 -7.97
C PHE A 91 5.79 8.53 -9.06
N ASP A 92 6.20 8.01 -10.22
CA ASP A 92 6.68 8.83 -11.34
C ASP A 92 5.54 9.64 -11.99
N LYS A 93 4.30 9.11 -11.95
CA LYS A 93 3.08 9.76 -12.47
C LYS A 93 2.42 10.77 -11.51
N ALA A 94 2.76 10.71 -10.22
CA ALA A 94 2.11 11.49 -9.15
C ALA A 94 2.55 12.96 -9.06
#